data_AF-A0A3D4XBA7-F1
#
_entry.id   AF-A0A3D4XBA7-F1
#
_cell.length_a   1.000
_cell.length_b   1.000
_cell.length_c   1.000
_cell.angle_alpha   90.00
_cell.angle_beta   90.00
_cell.angle_gamma   90.00
#
_symmetry.space_group_name_H-M   'P 1'
#
loop_
_entity.id
_entity.type
_entity.pdbx_description
1 polymer ?
#
loop_
_entity_poly.entity_id
_entity_poly.type
_entity_poly.pdbx_seq_one_letter_code
_entity_poly.pdbx_strand_id
1 'polypeptide(L)'
;RLAIMSSIAQEESRKTSERVKWGQKRQMEQGVVFGHSMLGYDVKDGKMYINEDGAKIVRLIFHKFVDEGKGTHVIARELREEGIRPMRVKEWQNTVILRVIRNEKYCGDLVQKKTYTPDFLSHEKKYNRGQEEFVIIKDHHEPIISRELFDKANHILDERSLSQEGRSKYSNRYPFSGKIKCGYCGSGYVARYKIRKNGSRYKAWRCLEAAKHGSPHVDKAGNQVGCRGLGIRNEDATHIMYLVTRSLPYNKKKIIDNLVSVIKYIISSDVPYGIKVCPKGTAADATGTDSEKPGAQIKAGERKSAKDSMDKQRKLIRQQQEFITEIIETIHELVNGVEYEDDFYKEILDKMVVIDKDHIDVYLNQLPFKWSYMVAP
;
A
#
# COMPACT_ATOMS: atom_id res chain seq x y z
N ARG A 1 24.94 -52.66 -3.21
CA ARG A 1 23.65 -53.33 -3.51
C ARG A 1 22.44 -52.55 -2.97
N LEU A 2 22.46 -52.08 -1.72
CA LEU A 2 21.36 -51.29 -1.12
C LEU A 2 21.06 -49.95 -1.83
N ALA A 3 22.09 -49.19 -2.21
CA ALA A 3 21.88 -47.91 -2.91
C ALA A 3 21.17 -48.06 -4.27
N ILE A 4 21.49 -49.12 -5.03
CA ILE A 4 20.86 -49.41 -6.33
C ILE A 4 19.39 -49.81 -6.15
N MET A 5 19.08 -50.62 -5.14
CA MET A 5 17.69 -50.99 -4.83
C MET A 5 16.88 -49.77 -4.35
N SER A 6 17.50 -48.89 -3.54
CA SER A 6 16.88 -47.64 -3.11
C SER A 6 16.59 -46.70 -4.29
N SER A 7 17.50 -46.56 -5.25
CA SER A 7 17.28 -45.73 -6.43
C SER A 7 16.18 -46.29 -7.33
N ILE A 8 16.12 -47.62 -7.51
CA ILE A 8 15.07 -48.27 -8.30
C ILE A 8 13.70 -48.07 -7.63
N ALA A 9 13.61 -48.29 -6.32
CA ALA A 9 12.37 -48.09 -5.57
C ALA A 9 11.90 -46.62 -5.63
N GLN A 10 12.82 -45.67 -5.56
CA GLN A 10 12.49 -44.24 -5.66
C GLN A 10 12.00 -43.87 -7.06
N GLU A 11 12.60 -44.45 -8.11
CA GLU A 11 12.16 -44.24 -9.49
C GLU A 11 10.78 -44.87 -9.77
N GLU A 12 10.49 -46.05 -9.23
CA GLU A 12 9.15 -46.66 -9.31
C GLU A 12 8.08 -45.84 -8.58
N SER A 13 8.42 -45.30 -7.40
CA SER A 13 7.55 -44.41 -6.63
C SER A 13 7.24 -43.14 -7.44
N ARG A 14 8.26 -42.53 -8.06
CA ARG A 14 8.10 -41.37 -8.95
C ARG A 14 7.18 -41.70 -10.14
N LYS A 15 7.44 -42.78 -10.87
CA LYS A 15 6.62 -43.21 -12.02
C LYS A 15 5.17 -43.50 -11.64
N THR A 16 4.95 -44.07 -10.45
CA THR A 16 3.60 -44.31 -9.95
C THR A 16 2.88 -43.00 -9.63
N SER A 17 3.57 -42.05 -9.00
CA SER A 17 3.04 -40.70 -8.77
C SER A 17 2.67 -39.99 -10.08
N GLU A 18 3.54 -40.08 -11.09
CA GLU A 18 3.29 -39.52 -12.43
C GLU A 18 2.06 -40.15 -13.10
N ARG A 19 1.93 -41.49 -13.06
CA ARG A 19 0.75 -42.20 -13.60
C ARG A 19 -0.54 -41.81 -12.88
N VAL A 20 -0.52 -41.70 -11.54
CA VAL A 20 -1.70 -41.27 -10.76
C VAL A 20 -2.10 -39.84 -11.11
N LYS A 21 -1.13 -38.92 -11.18
CA LYS A 21 -1.37 -37.52 -11.57
C LYS A 21 -1.95 -37.44 -12.98
N TRP A 22 -1.42 -38.22 -13.92
CA TRP A 22 -1.91 -38.28 -15.29
C TRP A 22 -3.35 -38.81 -15.36
N GLY A 23 -3.66 -39.92 -14.67
CA GLY A 23 -5.00 -40.48 -14.60
C GLY A 23 -6.02 -39.51 -13.99
N GLN A 24 -5.65 -38.82 -12.90
CA GLN A 24 -6.49 -37.77 -12.31
C GLN A 24 -6.70 -36.60 -13.28
N LYS A 25 -5.66 -36.14 -13.97
CA LYS A 25 -5.80 -35.07 -14.98
C LYS A 25 -6.78 -35.50 -16.08
N ARG A 26 -6.68 -36.74 -16.56
CA ARG A 26 -7.57 -37.25 -17.61
C ARG A 26 -9.03 -37.31 -17.18
N GLN A 27 -9.29 -37.72 -15.93
CA GLN A 27 -10.64 -37.67 -15.36
C GLN A 27 -11.16 -36.23 -15.22
N MET A 28 -10.30 -35.29 -14.80
CA MET A 28 -10.68 -33.88 -14.71
C MET A 28 -11.05 -33.30 -16.08
N GLU A 29 -10.29 -33.63 -17.12
CA GLU A 29 -10.55 -33.23 -18.52
C GLU A 29 -11.87 -33.81 -19.05
N GLN A 30 -12.28 -34.98 -18.56
CA GLN A 30 -13.57 -35.60 -18.88
C GLN A 30 -14.75 -35.01 -18.08
N GLY A 31 -14.51 -34.01 -17.22
CA GLY A 31 -15.55 -33.39 -16.40
C GLY A 31 -15.85 -34.14 -15.11
N VAL A 32 -15.09 -35.16 -14.73
CA VAL A 32 -15.26 -35.81 -13.43
C VAL A 32 -14.93 -34.80 -12.34
N VAL A 33 -15.92 -34.49 -11.51
CA VAL A 33 -15.83 -33.51 -10.42
C VAL A 33 -15.13 -34.15 -9.24
N PHE A 34 -13.96 -33.61 -8.89
CA PHE A 34 -13.26 -33.96 -7.66
C PHE A 34 -13.68 -33.05 -6.51
N GLY A 35 -13.95 -33.67 -5.36
CA GLY A 35 -14.26 -32.96 -4.12
C GLY A 35 -15.63 -33.34 -3.57
N HIS A 36 -15.99 -32.68 -2.48
CA HIS A 36 -17.24 -32.95 -1.77
C HIS A 36 -18.34 -31.95 -2.19
N SER A 37 -19.61 -32.28 -1.87
CA SER A 37 -20.77 -31.38 -2.02
C SER A 37 -20.50 -29.97 -1.49
N MET A 38 -21.19 -28.97 -2.00
CA MET A 38 -21.05 -27.58 -1.58
C MET A 38 -22.42 -26.93 -1.45
N LEU A 39 -22.49 -25.74 -0.87
CA LEU A 39 -23.76 -25.05 -0.71
C LEU A 39 -24.45 -24.91 -2.07
N GLY A 40 -25.62 -25.53 -2.23
CA GLY A 40 -26.41 -25.52 -3.47
C GLY A 40 -26.12 -26.66 -4.45
N TYR A 41 -25.08 -27.47 -4.22
CA TYR A 41 -24.77 -28.61 -5.09
C TYR A 41 -24.39 -29.87 -4.31
N ASP A 42 -24.96 -31.00 -4.70
CA ASP A 42 -24.52 -32.32 -4.29
C ASP A 42 -23.61 -32.95 -5.33
N VAL A 43 -22.48 -33.52 -4.88
CA VAL A 43 -21.57 -34.28 -5.73
C VAL A 43 -21.82 -35.77 -5.52
N LYS A 44 -22.25 -36.46 -6.57
CA LYS A 44 -22.49 -37.92 -6.59
C LYS A 44 -21.83 -38.50 -7.83
N ASP A 45 -21.04 -39.57 -7.65
CA ASP A 45 -20.35 -40.28 -8.74
C ASP A 45 -19.56 -39.36 -9.70
N GLY A 46 -18.92 -38.32 -9.14
CA GLY A 46 -18.15 -37.35 -9.91
C GLY A 46 -18.99 -36.37 -10.74
N LYS A 47 -20.30 -36.27 -10.49
CA LYS A 47 -21.21 -35.31 -11.14
C LYS A 47 -21.85 -34.37 -10.12
N MET A 48 -22.19 -33.16 -10.55
CA MET A 48 -22.83 -32.14 -9.72
C MET A 48 -24.33 -32.07 -10.03
N TYR A 49 -25.13 -32.02 -8.96
CA TYR A 49 -26.58 -31.92 -9.00
C TYR A 49 -27.04 -30.76 -8.13
N ILE A 50 -28.01 -29.98 -8.58
CA ILE A 50 -28.55 -28.88 -7.78
C ILE A 50 -29.25 -29.43 -6.54
N ASN A 51 -28.90 -28.87 -5.39
CA ASN A 51 -29.61 -29.03 -4.14
C ASN A 51 -30.40 -27.75 -3.88
N GLU A 52 -31.72 -27.82 -4.08
CA GLU A 52 -32.58 -26.64 -4.08
C GLU A 52 -32.57 -25.85 -2.76
N ASP A 53 -32.44 -26.52 -1.61
CA ASP A 53 -32.40 -25.84 -0.31
C ASP A 53 -31.14 -24.99 -0.19
N GLY A 54 -29.99 -25.53 -0.61
CA GLY A 54 -28.75 -24.75 -0.69
C GLY A 54 -28.79 -23.70 -1.80
N ALA A 55 -29.42 -24.00 -2.94
CA ALA A 55 -29.47 -23.11 -4.10
C ALA A 55 -30.29 -21.86 -3.82
N LYS A 56 -31.39 -21.96 -3.05
CA LYS A 56 -32.14 -20.80 -2.54
C LYS A 56 -31.26 -19.84 -1.75
N ILE A 57 -30.37 -20.35 -0.90
CA ILE A 57 -29.45 -19.52 -0.11
C ILE A 57 -28.43 -18.83 -1.02
N VAL A 58 -27.91 -19.53 -2.03
CA VAL A 58 -26.99 -18.94 -3.01
C VAL A 58 -27.69 -17.82 -3.79
N ARG A 59 -28.90 -18.06 -4.32
CA ARG A 59 -29.71 -17.03 -4.99
C ARG A 59 -29.99 -15.83 -4.09
N LEU A 60 -30.31 -16.06 -2.81
CA LEU A 60 -30.50 -14.99 -1.83
C LEU A 60 -29.22 -14.16 -1.61
N ILE A 61 -28.05 -14.81 -1.53
CA ILE A 61 -26.76 -14.12 -1.38
C ILE A 61 -26.50 -13.22 -2.59
N PHE A 62 -26.71 -13.71 -3.81
CA PHE A 62 -26.52 -12.93 -5.03
C PHE A 62 -27.52 -11.77 -5.13
N HIS A 63 -28.80 -12.00 -4.79
CA HIS A 63 -29.82 -10.94 -4.75
C HIS A 63 -29.45 -9.82 -3.76
N LYS A 64 -29.16 -10.18 -2.50
CA LYS A 64 -28.74 -9.21 -1.48
C LYS A 64 -27.48 -8.44 -1.89
N PHE A 65 -26.56 -9.08 -2.63
CA PHE A 65 -25.31 -8.45 -3.05
C PHE A 65 -25.47 -7.53 -4.26
N VAL A 66 -26.13 -7.99 -5.31
CA VAL A 66 -26.22 -7.29 -6.61
C VAL A 66 -27.41 -6.35 -6.68
N ASP A 67 -28.59 -6.83 -6.28
CA ASP A 67 -29.84 -6.08 -6.45
C ASP A 67 -30.05 -5.10 -5.29
N GLU A 68 -29.78 -5.54 -4.05
CA GLU A 68 -29.86 -4.67 -2.87
C GLU A 68 -28.55 -3.90 -2.59
N GLY A 69 -27.46 -4.24 -3.29
CA GLY A 69 -26.17 -3.55 -3.16
C GLY A 69 -25.45 -3.77 -1.82
N LYS A 70 -25.83 -4.75 -1.00
CA LYS A 70 -25.29 -4.93 0.36
C LYS A 70 -23.81 -5.34 0.36
N GLY A 71 -23.12 -4.99 1.44
CA GLY A 71 -21.74 -5.43 1.69
C GLY A 71 -21.70 -6.85 2.26
N THR A 72 -20.61 -7.60 1.99
CA THR A 72 -20.46 -9.00 2.42
C THR A 72 -20.56 -9.20 3.95
N HIS A 73 -20.16 -8.20 4.75
CA HIS A 73 -20.36 -8.22 6.21
C HIS A 73 -21.83 -8.12 6.61
N VAL A 74 -22.61 -7.29 5.91
CA VAL A 74 -24.05 -7.10 6.17
C VAL A 74 -24.80 -8.37 5.82
N ILE A 75 -24.51 -8.95 4.65
CA ILE A 75 -25.09 -10.22 4.21
C ILE A 75 -24.80 -11.33 5.22
N ALA A 76 -23.55 -11.48 5.66
CA ALA A 76 -23.18 -12.48 6.66
C ALA A 76 -23.89 -12.28 8.00
N ARG A 77 -24.15 -11.03 8.40
CA ARG A 77 -24.92 -10.72 9.61
C ARG A 77 -26.39 -11.09 9.45
N GLU A 78 -27.03 -10.66 8.36
CA GLU A 78 -28.44 -10.93 8.09
C GLU A 78 -28.72 -12.43 8.01
N LEU A 79 -27.87 -13.22 7.34
CA LEU A 79 -28.04 -14.67 7.29
C LEU A 79 -27.96 -15.32 8.69
N ARG A 80 -27.16 -14.76 9.62
CA ARG A 80 -27.14 -15.22 11.02
C ARG A 80 -28.39 -14.80 11.78
N GLU A 81 -28.86 -13.58 11.57
CA GLU A 81 -30.09 -13.04 12.20
C GLU A 81 -31.34 -13.80 11.73
N GLU A 82 -31.37 -14.20 10.45
CA GLU A 82 -32.41 -15.05 9.85
C GLU A 82 -32.29 -16.53 10.27
N GLY A 83 -31.27 -16.91 11.05
CA GLY A 83 -31.06 -18.27 11.54
C GLY A 83 -30.56 -19.28 10.49
N ILE A 84 -30.18 -18.80 9.29
CA ILE A 84 -29.68 -19.64 8.21
C ILE A 84 -28.26 -20.11 8.57
N ARG A 85 -28.04 -21.42 8.64
CA ARG A 85 -26.73 -21.98 8.97
C ARG A 85 -25.91 -22.25 7.70
N PRO A 86 -24.61 -21.92 7.70
CA PRO A 86 -23.73 -22.30 6.61
C PRO A 86 -23.46 -23.82 6.61
N MET A 87 -23.20 -24.39 5.42
CA MET A 87 -23.11 -25.85 5.25
C MET A 87 -21.92 -26.52 5.96
N ARG A 88 -20.74 -25.87 6.01
CA ARG A 88 -19.49 -26.49 6.49
C ARG A 88 -18.70 -25.71 7.51
N VAL A 89 -18.94 -24.41 7.58
CA VAL A 89 -18.24 -23.53 8.52
C VAL A 89 -19.14 -23.32 9.73
N LYS A 90 -18.56 -22.87 10.86
CA LYS A 90 -19.33 -22.68 12.09
C LYS A 90 -20.35 -21.54 11.96
N GLU A 91 -19.98 -20.46 11.28
CA GLU A 91 -20.79 -19.25 11.15
C GLU A 91 -20.56 -18.54 9.81
N TRP A 92 -21.55 -17.76 9.37
CA TRP A 92 -21.38 -16.86 8.24
C TRP A 92 -20.39 -15.76 8.58
N GLN A 93 -19.34 -15.66 7.77
CA GLN A 93 -18.35 -14.59 7.81
C GLN A 93 -18.28 -13.93 6.44
N ASN A 94 -17.78 -12.69 6.38
CA ASN A 94 -17.65 -11.98 5.10
C ASN A 94 -16.77 -12.74 4.10
N THR A 95 -15.75 -13.46 4.58
CA THR A 95 -14.86 -14.31 3.78
C THR A 95 -15.59 -15.49 3.15
N VAL A 96 -16.59 -16.04 3.84
CA VAL A 96 -17.45 -17.13 3.35
C VAL A 96 -18.37 -16.62 2.25
N ILE A 97 -19.01 -15.46 2.47
CA ILE A 97 -19.84 -14.81 1.44
C ILE A 97 -19.01 -14.46 0.20
N LEU A 98 -17.80 -13.92 0.38
CA LEU A 98 -16.90 -13.62 -0.72
C LEU A 98 -16.55 -14.88 -1.52
N ARG A 99 -16.27 -16.00 -0.84
CA ARG A 99 -16.02 -17.28 -1.50
C ARG A 99 -17.22 -17.79 -2.27
N VAL A 100 -18.45 -17.57 -1.78
CA VAL A 100 -19.67 -17.94 -2.51
C VAL A 100 -19.77 -17.12 -3.80
N ILE A 101 -19.65 -15.80 -3.72
CA ILE A 101 -19.79 -14.91 -4.88
C ILE A 101 -18.70 -15.17 -5.94
N ARG A 102 -17.47 -15.47 -5.52
CA ARG A 102 -16.33 -15.72 -6.41
C ARG A 102 -16.29 -17.13 -7.02
N ASN A 103 -17.16 -18.04 -6.60
CA ASN A 103 -17.07 -19.43 -7.00
C ASN A 103 -17.75 -19.65 -8.35
N GLU A 104 -16.93 -19.90 -9.38
CA GLU A 104 -17.34 -20.10 -10.75
C GLU A 104 -18.34 -21.25 -10.95
N LYS A 105 -18.39 -22.20 -10.01
CA LYS A 105 -19.34 -23.31 -10.07
C LYS A 105 -20.78 -22.83 -10.10
N TYR A 106 -21.10 -21.69 -9.47
CA TYR A 106 -22.47 -21.19 -9.46
C TYR A 106 -22.97 -20.68 -10.81
N CYS A 107 -22.08 -20.33 -11.73
CA CYS A 107 -22.44 -19.99 -13.12
C CYS A 107 -22.27 -21.16 -14.10
N GLY A 108 -22.04 -22.38 -13.59
CA GLY A 108 -21.95 -23.61 -14.39
C GLY A 108 -20.53 -24.03 -14.77
N ASP A 109 -19.50 -23.24 -14.44
CA ASP A 109 -18.11 -23.55 -14.79
C ASP A 109 -17.47 -24.53 -13.82
N LEU A 110 -16.60 -25.40 -14.32
CA LEU A 110 -15.78 -26.29 -13.51
C LEU A 110 -14.30 -25.96 -13.71
N VAL A 111 -13.68 -25.36 -12.70
CA VAL A 111 -12.22 -25.12 -12.66
C VAL A 111 -11.58 -26.08 -11.67
N GLN A 112 -10.79 -27.00 -12.20
CA GLN A 112 -10.04 -28.00 -11.43
C GLN A 112 -8.54 -27.71 -11.47
N LYS A 113 -7.78 -28.51 -10.72
CA LYS A 113 -6.33 -28.33 -10.56
C LYS A 113 -5.91 -27.00 -9.90
N LYS A 114 -6.76 -26.49 -8.99
CA LYS A 114 -6.45 -25.33 -8.13
C LYS A 114 -5.32 -25.57 -7.12
N THR A 115 -4.90 -26.83 -6.95
CA THR A 115 -3.76 -27.24 -6.12
C THR A 115 -2.96 -28.31 -6.85
N TYR A 116 -1.66 -28.38 -6.56
CA TYR A 116 -0.75 -29.39 -7.10
C TYR A 116 0.20 -29.90 -6.01
N THR A 117 0.88 -31.02 -6.29
CA THR A 117 1.83 -31.65 -5.36
C THR A 117 3.22 -31.63 -6.01
N PRO A 118 4.11 -30.69 -5.63
CA PRO A 118 5.41 -30.52 -6.26
C PRO A 118 6.34 -31.71 -6.04
N ASP A 119 6.34 -32.25 -4.81
CA ASP A 119 7.23 -33.34 -4.41
C ASP A 119 6.42 -34.61 -4.10
N PHE A 120 6.82 -35.72 -4.72
CA PHE A 120 6.17 -37.01 -4.57
C PHE A 120 6.54 -37.72 -3.27
N LEU A 121 7.56 -37.26 -2.55
CA LEU A 121 7.97 -37.84 -1.26
C LEU A 121 7.19 -37.21 -0.10
N SER A 122 7.12 -35.89 -0.04
CA SER A 122 6.39 -35.16 1.02
C SER A 122 4.87 -35.21 0.86
N HIS A 123 4.38 -35.42 -0.37
CA HIS A 123 2.95 -35.36 -0.71
C HIS A 123 2.24 -34.05 -0.33
N GLU A 124 2.99 -32.98 -0.04
CA GLU A 124 2.46 -31.69 0.37
C GLU A 124 1.69 -31.04 -0.79
N LYS A 125 0.45 -30.58 -0.54
CA LYS A 125 -0.34 -29.85 -1.54
C LYS A 125 -0.09 -28.36 -1.43
N LYS A 126 0.20 -27.72 -2.58
CA LYS A 126 0.34 -26.27 -2.71
C LYS A 126 -0.71 -25.71 -3.65
N TYR A 127 -1.10 -24.46 -3.46
CA TYR A 127 -1.98 -23.75 -4.39
C TYR A 127 -1.31 -23.57 -5.74
N ASN A 128 -2.04 -23.87 -6.80
CA ASN A 128 -1.58 -23.66 -8.17
C ASN A 128 -1.80 -22.19 -8.54
N ARG A 129 -0.71 -21.50 -8.88
CA ARG A 129 -0.66 -20.11 -9.34
C ARG A 129 -0.12 -20.02 -10.79
N GLY A 130 -0.19 -21.11 -11.54
CA GLY A 130 0.34 -21.23 -12.90
C GLY A 130 1.52 -22.21 -13.05
N GLN A 131 1.89 -22.93 -11.98
CA GLN A 131 2.91 -23.99 -12.06
C GLN A 131 2.42 -25.21 -12.86
N GLU A 132 1.12 -25.48 -12.80
CA GLU A 132 0.46 -26.47 -13.64
C GLU A 132 -0.74 -25.84 -14.36
N GLU A 133 -1.12 -26.38 -15.51
CA GLU A 133 -2.29 -25.91 -16.25
C GLU A 133 -3.59 -26.21 -15.49
N PHE A 134 -4.49 -25.22 -15.41
CA PHE A 134 -5.83 -25.44 -14.88
C PHE A 134 -6.67 -26.21 -15.89
N VAL A 135 -7.49 -27.14 -15.40
CA VAL A 135 -8.53 -27.77 -16.23
C VAL A 135 -9.80 -26.95 -16.08
N ILE A 136 -10.19 -26.25 -17.14
CA ILE A 136 -11.34 -25.36 -17.15
C ILE A 136 -12.36 -25.91 -18.15
N ILE A 137 -13.54 -26.28 -17.65
CA ILE A 137 -14.66 -26.72 -18.48
C ILE A 137 -15.80 -25.73 -18.27
N LYS A 138 -16.15 -25.02 -19.34
CA LYS A 138 -17.27 -24.06 -19.32
C LYS A 138 -18.60 -24.79 -19.44
N ASP A 139 -19.63 -24.21 -18.82
CA ASP A 139 -21.03 -24.67 -18.91
C ASP A 139 -21.16 -26.18 -18.64
N HIS A 140 -20.39 -26.65 -17.66
CA HIS A 140 -20.21 -28.07 -17.30
C HIS A 140 -21.44 -28.68 -16.64
N HIS A 141 -22.15 -27.90 -15.82
CA HIS A 141 -23.28 -28.36 -15.03
C HIS A 141 -24.35 -27.27 -14.95
N GLU A 142 -25.54 -27.66 -14.51
CA GLU A 142 -26.67 -26.73 -14.40
C GLU A 142 -26.33 -25.57 -13.45
N PRO A 143 -26.38 -24.31 -13.92
CA PRO A 143 -26.03 -23.15 -13.12
C PRO A 143 -27.14 -22.80 -12.12
N ILE A 144 -26.77 -22.40 -10.91
CA ILE A 144 -27.71 -21.83 -9.93
C ILE A 144 -27.98 -20.35 -10.21
N ILE A 145 -26.99 -19.67 -10.77
CA ILE A 145 -26.98 -18.23 -11.07
C ILE A 145 -26.64 -18.03 -12.54
N SER A 146 -27.32 -17.10 -13.22
CA SER A 146 -26.98 -16.79 -14.61
C SER A 146 -25.55 -16.25 -14.71
N ARG A 147 -24.87 -16.51 -15.84
CA ARG A 147 -23.52 -15.99 -16.08
C ARG A 147 -23.47 -14.46 -15.96
N GLU A 148 -24.48 -13.79 -16.51
CA GLU A 148 -24.60 -12.33 -16.42
C GLU A 148 -24.64 -11.83 -14.96
N LEU A 149 -25.41 -12.49 -14.09
CA LEU A 149 -25.50 -12.12 -12.68
C LEU A 149 -24.18 -12.43 -11.93
N PHE A 150 -23.54 -13.55 -12.27
CA PHE A 150 -22.22 -13.89 -11.74
C PHE A 150 -21.14 -12.87 -12.13
N ASP A 151 -21.07 -12.52 -13.41
CA ASP A 151 -20.10 -11.57 -13.93
C ASP A 151 -20.33 -10.18 -13.34
N LYS A 152 -21.58 -9.73 -13.25
CA LYS A 152 -21.97 -8.47 -12.59
C LYS A 152 -21.54 -8.45 -11.12
N ALA A 153 -21.78 -9.53 -10.37
CA ALA A 153 -21.35 -9.61 -8.97
C ALA A 153 -19.83 -9.53 -8.82
N ASN A 154 -19.09 -10.21 -9.68
CA ASN A 154 -17.63 -10.20 -9.65
C ASN A 154 -17.07 -8.82 -10.05
N HIS A 155 -17.65 -8.16 -11.05
CA HIS A 155 -17.32 -6.79 -11.40
C HIS A 155 -17.48 -5.83 -10.22
N ILE A 156 -18.62 -5.88 -9.52
CA ILE A 156 -18.86 -5.06 -8.31
C ILE A 156 -17.80 -5.35 -7.23
N LEU A 157 -17.40 -6.61 -7.04
CA LEU A 157 -16.34 -6.95 -6.09
C LEU A 157 -14.99 -6.37 -6.50
N ASP A 158 -14.65 -6.43 -7.78
CA ASP A 158 -13.41 -5.89 -8.32
C ASP A 158 -13.37 -4.36 -8.23
N GLU A 159 -14.44 -3.66 -8.58
CA GLU A 159 -14.58 -2.20 -8.38
C GLU A 159 -14.48 -1.81 -6.89
N ARG A 160 -15.13 -2.59 -6.01
CA ARG A 160 -15.03 -2.38 -4.56
C ARG A 160 -13.63 -2.64 -4.04
N SER A 161 -12.87 -3.55 -4.66
CA SER A 161 -11.47 -3.83 -4.33
C SER A 161 -10.54 -2.73 -4.82
N LEU A 162 -10.73 -2.24 -6.06
CA LEU A 162 -9.96 -1.11 -6.60
C LEU A 162 -10.24 0.17 -5.78
N SER A 163 -11.49 0.40 -5.37
CA SER A 163 -11.83 1.48 -4.45
C SER A 163 -11.35 1.25 -2.99
N GLN A 164 -10.82 0.06 -2.62
CA GLN A 164 -10.05 -0.13 -1.38
C GLN A 164 -8.69 0.59 -1.42
N GLU A 165 -8.18 1.03 -2.58
CA GLU A 165 -7.12 2.04 -2.61
C GLU A 165 -7.58 3.32 -1.87
N GLY A 166 -8.89 3.59 -1.83
CA GLY A 166 -9.52 4.57 -0.95
C GLY A 166 -9.58 4.19 0.54
N ARG A 167 -9.49 2.91 0.93
CA ARG A 167 -9.26 2.54 2.35
C ARG A 167 -7.84 2.83 2.80
N SER A 168 -6.87 2.85 1.87
CA SER A 168 -5.56 3.43 2.16
C SER A 168 -5.69 4.90 2.58
N LYS A 169 -6.68 5.66 2.06
CA LYS A 169 -6.98 7.03 2.55
C LYS A 169 -7.44 7.07 4.00
N TYR A 170 -8.14 6.05 4.50
CA TYR A 170 -8.52 5.97 5.92
C TYR A 170 -7.38 5.47 6.81
N SER A 171 -6.55 4.53 6.32
CA SER A 171 -5.31 4.15 7.01
C SER A 171 -4.23 5.23 6.94
N ASN A 172 -4.40 6.27 6.12
CA ASN A 172 -3.55 7.47 6.04
C ASN A 172 -4.28 8.76 6.44
N ARG A 173 -5.46 8.69 7.07
CA ARG A 173 -6.24 9.87 7.47
C ARG A 173 -5.48 10.79 8.43
N TYR A 174 -4.55 10.22 9.18
CA TYR A 174 -3.70 10.91 10.13
C TYR A 174 -2.28 10.39 10.00
N PRO A 175 -1.26 11.17 10.41
CA PRO A 175 0.16 10.85 10.16
C PRO A 175 0.59 9.49 10.67
N PHE A 176 0.03 9.08 11.80
CA PHE A 176 0.41 7.85 12.50
C PHE A 176 -0.58 6.70 12.30
N SER A 177 -1.60 6.89 11.45
CA SER A 177 -2.61 5.86 11.18
C SER A 177 -1.93 4.61 10.61
N GLY A 178 -2.19 3.45 11.19
CA GLY A 178 -1.59 2.17 10.76
C GLY A 178 -0.12 1.96 11.15
N LYS A 179 0.60 3.02 11.54
CA LYS A 179 2.05 3.00 11.84
C LYS A 179 2.38 2.74 13.31
N ILE A 180 1.49 3.06 14.24
CA ILE A 180 1.68 2.77 15.66
C ILE A 180 1.26 1.32 15.97
N LYS A 181 2.15 0.55 16.60
CA LYS A 181 1.96 -0.84 17.00
C LYS A 181 2.07 -1.01 18.52
N CYS A 182 1.35 -1.98 19.06
CA CYS A 182 1.43 -2.35 20.46
C CYS A 182 2.61 -3.29 20.73
N GLY A 183 3.48 -2.93 21.66
CA GLY A 183 4.57 -3.80 22.12
C GLY A 183 4.09 -5.07 22.84
N TYR A 184 2.87 -5.07 23.40
CA TYR A 184 2.33 -6.25 24.10
C TYR A 184 1.63 -7.27 23.19
N CYS A 185 0.70 -6.81 22.34
CA CYS A 185 -0.12 -7.73 21.53
C CYS A 185 0.17 -7.66 20.02
N GLY A 186 1.08 -6.80 19.57
CA GLY A 186 1.41 -6.60 18.16
C GLY A 186 0.35 -5.88 17.32
N SER A 187 -0.89 -5.75 17.81
CA SER A 187 -1.97 -5.07 17.09
C SER A 187 -1.67 -3.59 16.86
N GLY A 188 -2.22 -3.04 15.77
CA GLY A 188 -2.13 -1.61 15.47
C GLY A 188 -2.94 -0.76 16.44
N TYR A 189 -2.62 0.54 16.50
CA TYR A 189 -3.41 1.51 17.25
C TYR A 189 -4.47 2.15 16.35
N VAL A 190 -5.57 2.56 16.97
CA VAL A 190 -6.66 3.33 16.36
C VAL A 190 -6.76 4.71 17.00
N ALA A 191 -7.06 5.72 16.20
CA ALA A 191 -7.32 7.06 16.68
C ALA A 191 -8.67 7.11 17.42
N ARG A 192 -8.69 7.79 18.57
CA ARG A 192 -9.87 8.10 19.37
C ARG A 192 -9.80 9.56 19.81
N TYR A 193 -10.95 10.23 19.84
CA TYR A 193 -11.05 11.58 20.40
C TYR A 193 -11.58 11.49 21.82
N LYS A 194 -10.97 12.26 22.73
CA LYS A 194 -11.40 12.42 24.12
C LYS A 194 -11.68 13.88 24.41
N ILE A 195 -12.62 14.14 25.32
CA ILE A 195 -12.98 15.49 25.76
C ILE A 195 -12.17 15.79 27.03
N ARG A 196 -11.49 16.95 27.05
CA ARG A 196 -10.79 17.49 28.21
C ARG A 196 -11.79 18.11 29.19
N LYS A 197 -11.36 18.37 30.44
CA LYS A 197 -12.20 19.00 31.46
C LYS A 197 -12.76 20.37 31.04
N ASN A 198 -12.03 21.10 30.20
CA ASN A 198 -12.43 22.40 29.64
C ASN A 198 -13.31 22.30 28.37
N GLY A 199 -13.79 21.10 28.01
CA GLY A 199 -14.63 20.87 26.83
C GLY A 199 -13.88 20.73 25.50
N SER A 200 -12.58 21.02 25.44
CA SER A 200 -11.81 20.85 24.21
C SER A 200 -11.54 19.37 23.91
N ARG A 201 -11.41 19.01 22.63
CA ARG A 201 -11.17 17.63 22.20
C ARG A 201 -9.69 17.42 21.93
N TYR A 202 -9.15 16.27 22.32
CA TYR A 202 -7.80 15.84 21.96
C TYR A 202 -7.80 14.44 21.34
N LYS A 203 -6.88 14.22 20.41
CA LYS A 203 -6.69 12.93 19.73
C LYS A 203 -5.71 12.07 20.53
N ALA A 204 -6.06 10.81 20.74
CA ALA A 204 -5.21 9.81 21.34
C ALA A 204 -5.27 8.50 20.54
N TRP A 205 -4.15 7.82 20.49
CA TRP A 205 -4.00 6.53 19.84
C TRP A 205 -4.13 5.43 20.89
N ARG A 206 -4.96 4.43 20.63
CA ARG A 206 -5.21 3.31 21.55
C ARG A 206 -5.00 1.98 20.82
N CYS A 207 -4.36 1.02 21.48
CA CYS A 207 -4.27 -0.35 21.01
C CYS A 207 -5.67 -0.88 20.60
N LEU A 208 -5.78 -1.49 19.42
CA LEU A 208 -7.04 -1.99 18.87
C LEU A 208 -7.72 -3.00 19.80
N GLU A 209 -6.97 -3.97 20.32
CA GLU A 209 -7.48 -5.02 21.21
C GLU A 209 -7.96 -4.42 22.53
N ALA A 210 -7.19 -3.49 23.11
CA ALA A 210 -7.59 -2.77 24.31
C ALA A 210 -8.80 -1.86 24.08
N ALA A 211 -8.96 -1.30 22.88
CA ALA A 211 -10.09 -0.43 22.52
C ALA A 211 -11.38 -1.20 22.23
N LYS A 212 -11.27 -2.46 21.78
CA LYS A 212 -12.41 -3.34 21.49
C LYS A 212 -12.84 -4.16 22.70
N HIS A 213 -11.87 -4.76 23.38
CA HIS A 213 -12.09 -5.77 24.42
C HIS A 213 -11.65 -5.29 25.82
N GLY A 214 -11.07 -4.09 25.95
CA GLY A 214 -10.65 -3.56 27.26
C GLY A 214 -9.41 -4.26 27.80
N SER A 215 -9.28 -4.29 29.14
CA SER A 215 -8.19 -4.97 29.83
C SER A 215 -8.20 -6.49 29.56
N PRO A 216 -7.05 -7.19 29.67
CA PRO A 216 -7.01 -8.63 29.45
C PRO A 216 -7.96 -9.38 30.39
N HIS A 217 -8.81 -10.23 29.82
CA HIS A 217 -9.75 -11.08 30.56
C HIS A 217 -10.16 -12.28 29.69
N VAL A 218 -10.88 -13.23 30.29
CA VAL A 218 -11.48 -14.36 29.56
C VAL A 218 -12.90 -13.99 29.18
N ASP A 219 -13.25 -14.08 27.90
CA ASP A 219 -14.60 -13.79 27.41
C ASP A 219 -15.59 -14.91 27.76
N LYS A 220 -16.88 -14.67 27.49
CA LYS A 220 -17.96 -15.66 27.75
C LYS A 220 -17.79 -16.97 26.97
N ALA A 221 -16.95 -17.00 25.94
CA ALA A 221 -16.67 -18.17 25.12
C ALA A 221 -15.35 -18.86 25.53
N GLY A 222 -14.70 -18.42 26.62
CA GLY A 222 -13.48 -19.01 27.13
C GLY A 222 -12.19 -18.52 26.45
N ASN A 223 -12.25 -17.50 25.59
CA ASN A 223 -11.08 -16.98 24.89
C ASN A 223 -10.37 -15.91 25.72
N GLN A 224 -9.04 -15.90 25.68
CA GLN A 224 -8.24 -14.81 26.23
C GLN A 224 -8.32 -13.59 25.28
N VAL A 225 -8.95 -12.52 25.73
CA VAL A 225 -9.15 -11.29 24.95
C VAL A 225 -8.69 -10.05 25.73
N GLY A 226 -8.60 -8.91 25.05
CA GLY A 226 -8.15 -7.65 25.65
C GLY A 226 -6.64 -7.49 25.67
N CYS A 227 -6.16 -6.29 26.01
CA CYS A 227 -4.73 -5.98 26.00
C CYS A 227 -4.37 -4.94 27.06
N ARG A 228 -3.17 -5.07 27.65
CA ARG A 228 -2.61 -4.08 28.60
C ARG A 228 -2.02 -2.85 27.89
N GLY A 229 -2.03 -2.84 26.56
CA GLY A 229 -1.52 -1.75 25.74
C GLY A 229 -2.10 -0.39 26.14
N LEU A 230 -1.21 0.53 26.46
CA LEU A 230 -1.57 1.89 26.86
C LEU A 230 -1.92 2.75 25.64
N GLY A 231 -2.45 3.94 25.89
CA GLY A 231 -2.69 4.91 24.83
C GLY A 231 -1.61 5.99 24.84
N ILE A 232 -1.27 6.49 23.66
CA ILE A 232 -0.35 7.63 23.47
C ILE A 232 -1.15 8.82 22.92
N ARG A 233 -0.94 10.04 23.44
CA ARG A 233 -1.60 11.22 22.87
C ARG A 233 -0.97 11.56 21.52
N ASN A 234 -1.73 12.17 20.63
CA ASN A 234 -1.16 12.58 19.34
C ASN A 234 -0.01 13.57 19.52
N GLU A 235 -0.16 14.53 20.44
CA GLU A 235 0.87 15.51 20.80
C GLU A 235 2.17 14.84 21.24
N ASP A 236 2.09 13.79 22.07
CA ASP A 236 3.28 13.05 22.53
C ASP A 236 3.94 12.31 21.36
N ALA A 237 3.15 11.65 20.50
CA ALA A 237 3.68 10.96 19.32
C ALA A 237 4.36 11.93 18.35
N THR A 238 3.78 13.10 18.11
CA THR A 238 4.37 14.17 17.29
C THR A 238 5.65 14.70 17.91
N HIS A 239 5.67 14.91 19.24
CA HIS A 239 6.88 15.38 19.93
C HIS A 239 8.02 14.35 19.87
N ILE A 240 7.72 13.06 20.00
CA ILE A 240 8.72 12.00 19.83
C ILE A 240 9.29 12.05 18.41
N MET A 241 8.45 12.20 17.39
CA MET A 241 8.92 12.34 16.01
C MET A 241 9.84 13.55 15.82
N TYR A 242 9.48 14.70 16.42
CA TYR A 242 10.35 15.88 16.44
C TYR A 242 11.73 15.58 17.01
N LEU A 243 11.79 14.93 18.18
CA LEU A 243 13.06 14.56 18.82
C LEU A 243 13.87 13.58 17.96
N VAL A 244 13.21 12.59 17.32
CA VAL A 244 13.87 11.63 16.42
C VAL A 244 14.51 12.38 15.27
N THR A 245 13.73 13.21 14.57
CA THR A 245 14.21 13.95 13.40
C THR A 245 15.33 14.93 13.74
N ARG A 246 15.31 15.53 14.94
CA ARG A 246 16.39 16.41 15.42
C ARG A 246 17.67 15.66 15.76
N SER A 247 17.57 14.39 16.17
CA SER A 247 18.71 13.55 16.53
C SER A 247 19.45 12.95 15.32
N LEU A 248 18.90 13.11 14.11
CA LEU A 248 19.48 12.51 12.92
C LEU A 248 20.85 13.15 12.58
N PRO A 249 21.93 12.35 12.46
CA PRO A 249 23.29 12.85 12.26
C PRO A 249 23.55 13.16 10.77
N TYR A 250 22.90 14.19 10.22
CA TYR A 250 23.18 14.66 8.87
C TYR A 250 23.60 16.13 8.84
N ASN A 251 24.57 16.44 7.98
CA ASN A 251 25.06 17.80 7.83
C ASN A 251 24.08 18.58 6.94
N LYS A 252 23.05 19.16 7.58
CA LYS A 252 22.02 20.00 6.93
C LYS A 252 22.64 21.02 5.99
N LYS A 253 23.69 21.72 6.45
CA LYS A 253 24.41 22.73 5.67
C LYS A 253 25.00 22.14 4.38
N LYS A 254 25.68 21.01 4.47
CA LYS A 254 26.27 20.33 3.31
C LYS A 254 25.21 19.86 2.30
N ILE A 255 24.05 19.36 2.77
CA ILE A 255 22.95 18.95 1.88
C ILE A 255 22.38 20.17 1.15
N ILE A 256 22.12 21.25 1.89
CA ILE A 256 21.64 22.51 1.32
C ILE A 256 22.65 23.04 0.29
N ASP A 257 23.91 23.17 0.66
CA ASP A 257 24.97 23.68 -0.23
C ASP A 257 25.05 22.86 -1.52
N ASN A 258 24.96 21.53 -1.42
CA ASN A 258 24.93 20.63 -2.57
C ASN A 258 23.69 20.87 -3.46
N LEU A 259 22.48 20.91 -2.89
CA LEU A 259 21.25 21.14 -3.66
C LEU A 259 21.26 22.53 -4.33
N VAL A 260 21.67 23.55 -3.59
CA VAL A 260 21.79 24.93 -4.09
C VAL A 260 22.81 25.00 -5.23
N SER A 261 23.95 24.31 -5.12
CA SER A 261 24.95 24.28 -6.20
C SER A 261 24.42 23.61 -7.47
N VAL A 262 23.68 22.51 -7.36
CA VAL A 262 23.05 21.82 -8.51
C VAL A 262 22.04 22.73 -9.20
N ILE A 263 21.18 23.41 -8.43
CA ILE A 263 20.17 24.32 -8.98
C ILE A 263 20.81 25.51 -9.67
N LYS A 264 21.83 26.13 -9.04
CA LYS A 264 22.62 27.19 -9.65
C LYS A 264 23.28 26.73 -10.96
N TYR A 265 23.79 25.50 -11.00
CA TYR A 265 24.41 24.92 -12.19
C TYR A 265 23.39 24.74 -13.33
N ILE A 266 22.23 24.13 -13.07
CA ILE A 266 21.16 23.92 -14.07
C ILE A 266 20.71 25.25 -14.65
N ILE A 267 20.44 26.24 -13.80
CA ILE A 267 19.96 27.55 -14.23
C ILE A 267 21.05 28.31 -15.02
N SER A 268 22.33 28.16 -14.65
CA SER A 268 23.44 28.73 -15.42
C SER A 268 23.65 28.05 -16.78
N SER A 269 23.16 26.81 -16.93
CA SER A 269 23.26 26.02 -18.15
C SER A 269 22.10 26.28 -19.13
N ASP A 270 20.97 26.81 -18.64
CA ASP A 270 19.80 27.23 -19.43
C ASP A 270 19.93 28.64 -20.05
N VAL A 271 21.13 29.24 -20.05
CA VAL A 271 21.38 30.50 -20.76
C VAL A 271 21.66 30.19 -22.23
N PRO A 272 20.83 30.66 -23.18
CA PRO A 272 21.13 30.47 -24.60
C PRO A 272 22.48 31.09 -24.93
N TYR A 273 23.34 30.29 -25.52
CA TYR A 273 24.68 30.65 -25.99
C TYR A 273 24.66 31.97 -26.77
N GLY A 274 25.28 33.02 -26.22
CA GLY A 274 25.47 34.27 -26.95
C GLY A 274 25.68 35.48 -26.04
N ILE A 275 26.93 35.70 -25.63
CA ILE A 275 27.66 36.98 -25.56
C ILE A 275 28.80 36.79 -24.55
N LYS A 276 30.03 36.67 -25.05
CA LYS A 276 31.25 36.81 -24.25
C LYS A 276 31.30 38.25 -23.73
N VAL A 277 31.20 38.44 -22.42
CA VAL A 277 31.59 39.69 -21.78
C VAL A 277 33.07 39.60 -21.45
N CYS A 278 33.92 40.31 -22.20
CA CYS A 278 35.30 40.53 -21.79
C CYS A 278 35.34 41.45 -20.56
N PRO A 279 36.15 41.16 -19.52
CA PRO A 279 36.32 42.05 -18.39
C PRO A 279 37.11 43.29 -18.81
N LYS A 280 36.62 44.49 -18.46
CA LYS A 280 37.34 45.75 -18.66
C LYS A 280 38.43 45.91 -17.59
N GLY A 281 39.67 46.08 -18.05
CA GLY A 281 40.56 47.17 -17.63
C GLY A 281 41.63 46.84 -16.59
N THR A 282 42.81 46.42 -17.06
CA THR A 282 44.08 46.88 -16.46
C THR A 282 44.49 48.18 -17.14
N ALA A 283 44.59 49.25 -16.35
CA ALA A 283 45.14 50.52 -16.77
C ALA A 283 46.61 50.34 -17.18
N ALA A 284 46.98 50.89 -18.34
CA ALA A 284 48.37 51.08 -18.73
C ALA A 284 48.51 52.50 -19.28
N ASP A 285 49.45 53.22 -18.68
CA ASP A 285 49.91 54.56 -19.05
C ASP A 285 50.33 54.65 -20.51
N ALA A 286 50.01 55.78 -21.14
CA ALA A 286 50.72 56.27 -22.31
C ALA A 286 50.65 57.80 -22.36
N THR A 287 51.78 58.41 -22.03
CA THR A 287 52.18 59.77 -22.44
C THR A 287 52.22 59.88 -23.97
N GLY A 288 51.80 61.03 -24.51
CA GLY A 288 52.36 61.56 -25.77
C GLY A 288 51.39 61.79 -26.94
N THR A 289 51.13 63.09 -27.17
CA THR A 289 51.06 63.82 -28.46
C THR A 289 49.98 63.49 -29.50
N ASP A 290 49.10 64.48 -29.66
CA ASP A 290 48.59 65.10 -30.88
C ASP A 290 47.84 64.32 -31.98
N SER A 291 46.72 64.95 -32.31
CA SER A 291 46.11 65.11 -33.64
C SER A 291 44.96 64.18 -34.07
N GLU A 292 43.89 64.85 -34.50
CA GLU A 292 42.83 64.46 -35.44
C GLU A 292 41.70 63.51 -34.99
N LYS A 293 40.50 64.12 -34.82
CA LYS A 293 39.21 63.45 -35.06
C LYS A 293 39.01 63.26 -36.57
N PRO A 294 38.34 62.19 -37.01
CA PRO A 294 36.95 62.40 -37.44
C PRO A 294 35.98 61.24 -37.10
N GLY A 295 34.67 61.55 -37.11
CA GLY A 295 33.66 60.56 -37.51
C GLY A 295 32.76 59.93 -36.44
N ALA A 296 32.18 60.74 -35.54
CA ALA A 296 31.05 60.29 -34.74
C ALA A 296 29.76 60.27 -35.59
N GLN A 297 29.40 59.12 -36.16
CA GLN A 297 28.01 58.81 -36.53
C GLN A 297 27.70 57.34 -36.23
N ILE A 298 27.31 57.07 -34.98
CA ILE A 298 26.49 55.90 -34.65
C ILE A 298 25.10 56.45 -34.35
N LYS A 299 24.10 56.03 -35.12
CA LYS A 299 22.73 56.56 -35.09
C LYS A 299 22.14 56.41 -33.68
N ALA A 300 21.55 57.47 -33.15
CA ALA A 300 20.90 57.47 -31.83
C ALA A 300 19.82 56.37 -31.68
N GLY A 301 19.23 55.91 -32.79
CA GLY A 301 18.27 54.79 -32.83
C GLY A 301 18.87 53.42 -32.51
N GLU A 302 20.11 53.14 -32.92
CA GLU A 302 20.79 51.86 -32.66
C GLU A 302 21.21 51.75 -31.19
N ARG A 303 21.63 52.87 -30.58
CA ARG A 303 21.93 52.95 -29.14
C ARG A 303 20.69 52.79 -28.27
N LYS A 304 19.52 53.26 -28.72
CA LYS A 304 18.25 53.11 -27.98
C LYS A 304 17.76 51.66 -28.01
N SER A 305 17.79 51.02 -29.18
CA SER A 305 17.45 49.59 -29.34
C SER A 305 18.38 48.67 -28.53
N ALA A 306 19.70 48.94 -28.54
CA ALA A 306 20.65 48.20 -27.72
C ALA A 306 20.43 48.40 -26.20
N LYS A 307 20.03 49.60 -25.78
CA LYS A 307 19.71 49.90 -24.37
C LYS A 307 18.42 49.20 -23.92
N ASP A 308 17.39 49.20 -24.76
CA ASP A 308 16.13 48.52 -24.49
C ASP A 308 16.32 46.98 -24.41
N SER A 309 17.18 46.42 -25.25
CA SER A 309 17.56 44.99 -25.22
C SER A 309 18.34 44.64 -23.94
N MET A 310 19.30 45.49 -23.55
CA MET A 310 20.07 45.35 -22.31
C MET A 310 19.18 45.47 -21.05
N ASP A 311 18.21 46.39 -21.06
CA ASP A 311 17.28 46.58 -19.94
C ASP A 311 16.29 45.40 -19.83
N LYS A 312 15.85 44.84 -20.97
CA LYS A 312 15.04 43.60 -21.00
C LYS A 312 15.82 42.39 -20.48
N GLN A 313 17.10 42.27 -20.84
CA GLN A 313 17.98 41.20 -20.34
C GLN A 313 18.28 41.35 -18.84
N ARG A 314 18.51 42.57 -18.35
CA ARG A 314 18.66 42.84 -16.90
C ARG A 314 17.40 42.50 -16.11
N LYS A 315 16.22 42.80 -16.66
CA LYS A 315 14.94 42.46 -16.03
C LYS A 315 14.75 40.94 -15.93
N LEU A 316 15.13 40.20 -16.97
CA LEU A 316 15.07 38.73 -16.98
C LEU A 316 16.04 38.12 -15.97
N ILE A 317 17.28 38.62 -15.88
CA ILE A 317 18.27 38.17 -14.89
C ILE A 317 17.77 38.44 -13.47
N ARG A 318 17.16 39.61 -13.22
CA ARG A 318 16.59 39.93 -11.91
C ARG A 318 15.44 38.99 -11.53
N GLN A 319 14.54 38.69 -12.47
CA GLN A 319 13.46 37.72 -12.25
C GLN A 319 14.00 36.31 -11.97
N GLN A 320 15.06 35.89 -12.67
CA GLN A 320 15.73 34.62 -12.39
C GLN A 320 16.39 34.61 -11.01
N GLN A 321 17.00 35.71 -10.56
CA GLN A 321 17.60 35.81 -9.22
C GLN A 321 16.56 35.79 -8.10
N GLU A 322 15.42 36.46 -8.30
CA GLU A 322 14.28 36.43 -7.36
C GLU A 322 13.74 34.99 -7.25
N PHE A 323 13.53 34.30 -8.37
CA PHE A 323 13.08 32.89 -8.39
C PHE A 323 14.08 31.91 -7.75
N ILE A 324 15.38 32.11 -7.97
CA ILE A 324 16.43 31.31 -7.29
C ILE A 324 16.32 31.48 -5.78
N THR A 325 16.06 32.70 -5.31
CA THR A 325 15.95 32.98 -3.88
C THR A 325 14.77 32.24 -3.27
N GLU A 326 13.61 32.25 -3.94
CA GLU A 326 12.41 31.49 -3.52
C GLU A 326 12.65 29.97 -3.47
N ILE A 327 13.34 29.41 -4.47
CA ILE A 327 13.69 27.98 -4.49
C ILE A 327 14.63 27.63 -3.32
N ILE A 328 15.64 28.47 -3.07
CA ILE A 328 16.60 28.27 -1.98
C ILE A 328 15.85 28.29 -0.64
N GLU A 329 14.98 29.29 -0.41
CA GLU A 329 14.15 29.39 0.80
C GLU A 329 13.28 28.14 0.98
N THR A 330 12.62 27.67 -0.09
CA THR A 330 11.82 26.43 -0.05
C THR A 330 12.66 25.20 0.30
N ILE A 331 13.89 25.09 -0.22
CA ILE A 331 14.79 23.97 0.12
C ILE A 331 15.25 24.06 1.57
N HIS A 332 15.53 25.27 2.06
CA HIS A 332 15.84 25.48 3.46
C HIS A 332 14.68 25.04 4.35
N GLU A 333 13.43 25.35 3.99
CA GLU A 333 12.23 24.88 4.70
C GLU A 333 12.11 23.35 4.67
N LEU A 334 12.26 22.72 3.50
CA LEU A 334 12.18 21.26 3.34
C LEU A 334 13.27 20.50 4.11
N VAL A 335 14.52 20.98 4.07
CA VAL A 335 15.66 20.31 4.70
C VAL A 335 15.68 20.52 6.22
N ASN A 336 15.23 21.70 6.67
CA ASN A 336 15.05 21.94 8.10
C ASN A 336 13.83 21.20 8.65
N GLY A 337 12.86 20.90 7.78
CA GLY A 337 11.56 20.35 8.14
C GLY A 337 10.69 21.44 8.75
N VAL A 338 9.39 21.45 8.43
CA VAL A 338 8.45 22.24 9.21
C VAL A 338 8.24 21.51 10.52
N GLU A 339 8.81 22.05 11.61
CA GLU A 339 8.64 21.50 12.94
C GLU A 339 7.12 21.45 13.23
N TYR A 340 6.56 20.25 13.42
CA TYR A 340 5.13 19.97 13.64
C TYR A 340 4.20 19.85 12.42
N GLU A 341 4.70 19.62 11.20
CA GLU A 341 3.79 19.22 10.11
C GLU A 341 3.48 17.72 10.09
N ASP A 342 2.18 17.44 10.25
CA ASP A 342 1.58 16.11 10.25
C ASP A 342 1.96 15.33 8.96
N ASP A 343 2.02 15.98 7.80
CA ASP A 343 2.34 15.32 6.53
C ASP A 343 3.83 14.94 6.39
N PHE A 344 4.75 15.70 7.00
CA PHE A 344 6.18 15.38 6.98
C PHE A 344 6.47 14.08 7.75
N TYR A 345 5.94 13.93 8.96
CA TYR A 345 6.16 12.72 9.75
C TYR A 345 5.48 11.49 9.15
N LYS A 346 4.39 11.71 8.41
CA LYS A 346 3.73 10.65 7.66
C LYS A 346 4.65 10.04 6.62
N GLU A 347 5.50 10.78 5.94
CA GLU A 347 6.37 10.21 4.91
C GLU A 347 7.61 9.51 5.49
N ILE A 348 8.10 9.96 6.65
CA ILE A 348 9.38 9.47 7.21
C ILE A 348 9.17 8.33 8.20
N LEU A 349 8.06 8.27 8.95
CA LEU A 349 7.81 7.19 9.90
C LEU A 349 7.52 5.87 9.19
N ASP A 350 8.28 4.81 9.48
CA ASP A 350 7.93 3.42 9.12
C ASP A 350 6.92 2.89 10.15
N LYS A 351 7.38 2.74 11.39
CA LYS A 351 6.56 2.28 12.52
C LYS A 351 7.01 2.86 13.85
N MET A 352 6.06 3.00 14.76
CA MET A 352 6.29 3.36 16.15
C MET A 352 5.73 2.24 17.04
N VAL A 353 6.57 1.63 17.88
CA VAL A 353 6.18 0.55 18.79
C VAL A 353 6.08 1.11 20.20
N VAL A 354 4.85 1.17 20.71
CA VAL A 354 4.58 1.64 22.08
C VAL A 354 4.52 0.43 22.99
N ILE A 355 5.56 0.27 23.82
CA ILE A 355 5.67 -0.82 24.80
C ILE A 355 4.92 -0.38 26.06
N ASP A 356 5.33 0.70 26.69
CA ASP A 356 4.62 1.32 27.83
C ASP A 356 4.66 2.85 27.75
N LYS A 357 4.41 3.56 28.88
CA LYS A 357 4.42 5.04 28.89
C LYS A 357 5.81 5.61 28.66
N ASP A 358 6.81 4.85 29.07
CA ASP A 358 8.18 5.33 29.17
C ASP A 358 9.01 4.76 28.03
N HIS A 359 8.65 3.59 27.48
CA HIS A 359 9.39 2.90 26.42
C HIS A 359 8.66 2.94 25.07
N ILE A 360 9.20 3.72 24.14
CA ILE A 360 8.68 3.85 22.78
C ILE A 360 9.84 3.72 21.79
N ASP A 361 9.71 2.76 20.88
CA ASP A 361 10.65 2.55 19.79
C ASP A 361 10.12 3.17 18.49
N VAL A 362 10.96 3.93 17.79
CA VAL A 362 10.65 4.54 16.50
C VAL A 362 11.60 4.03 15.43
N TYR A 363 11.02 3.74 14.26
CA TYR A 363 11.72 3.30 13.07
C TYR A 363 11.35 4.24 11.92
N LEU A 364 12.34 4.72 11.19
CA LEU A 364 12.14 5.58 10.04
C LEU A 364 12.32 4.80 8.74
N ASN A 365 11.62 5.22 7.70
CA ASN A 365 11.77 4.69 6.35
C ASN A 365 13.22 4.86 5.88
N GLN A 366 13.75 3.83 5.22
CA GLN A 366 15.07 3.84 4.58
C GLN A 366 16.28 4.02 5.51
N LEU A 367 16.09 3.96 6.84
CA LEU A 367 17.17 4.04 7.82
C LEU A 367 17.19 2.76 8.67
N PRO A 368 18.35 2.07 8.80
CA PRO A 368 18.46 0.82 9.56
C PRO A 368 18.54 1.03 11.08
N PHE A 369 18.26 2.24 11.56
CA PHE A 369 18.43 2.63 12.96
C PHE A 369 17.12 2.58 13.73
N LYS A 370 17.23 2.31 15.02
CA LYS A 370 16.13 2.33 15.98
C LYS A 370 16.37 3.44 16.99
N TRP A 371 15.36 4.27 17.22
CA TRP A 371 15.38 5.25 18.31
C TRP A 371 14.50 4.75 19.44
N SER A 372 15.10 4.57 20.62
CA SER A 372 14.39 4.19 21.84
C SER A 372 14.31 5.40 22.76
N TYR A 373 13.09 5.82 23.09
CA TYR A 373 12.87 6.84 24.11
C TYR A 373 12.51 6.14 25.41
N MET A 374 13.24 6.54 26.46
CA MET A 374 12.92 6.29 27.86
C MET A 374 12.58 7.64 28.47
N VAL A 375 11.35 7.85 28.90
CA VAL A 375 11.06 9.01 29.77
C VAL A 375 11.73 8.70 31.10
N ALA A 376 12.78 9.46 31.45
CA ALA A 376 13.46 9.28 32.73
C ALA A 376 12.45 9.47 33.88
N PRO A 377 12.50 8.63 34.94
CA PRO A 377 11.53 8.62 36.02
C PRO A 377 11.43 9.93 36.80
#